data_AF-A0ABD3YN87-F1
#
_entry.id   AF-A0ABD3YN87-F1
#
_cell.length_a   1.000
_cell.length_b   1.000
_cell.length_c   1.000
_cell.angle_alpha   90.00
_cell.angle_beta   90.00
_cell.angle_gamma   90.00
#
_symmetry.space_group_name_H-M   'P 1'
#
loop_
_entity.id
_entity.type
_entity.pdbx_description
1 polymer ?
#
loop_
_entity_poly.entity_id
_entity_poly.type
_entity_poly.pdbx_seq_one_letter_code
_entity_poly.pdbx_strand_id
1 'polypeptide(L)' 'MSNEREPLPRGDDDMSLPEGKTCADCTHCRRCTLMFGHIPADESCDWSPSRFTPKAQATA' A
#
# COMPACT_ATOMS: atom_id res chain seq x y z
N MET A 1 11.74 9.37 -20.33
CA MET A 1 10.83 10.04 -19.38
C MET A 1 10.32 8.95 -18.45
N SER A 2 11.01 8.72 -17.33
CA SER A 2 10.55 7.75 -16.33
C SER A 2 9.28 8.32 -15.72
N ASN A 3 8.13 7.79 -16.14
CA ASN A 3 6.81 8.33 -15.84
C ASN A 3 6.27 7.70 -14.54
N GLU A 4 7.15 7.46 -13.58
CA GLU A 4 6.89 6.69 -12.37
C GLU A 4 6.79 7.64 -11.19
N ARG A 5 5.60 7.66 -10.58
CA ARG A 5 5.30 8.37 -9.33
C ARG A 5 6.19 7.84 -8.20
N GLU A 6 6.68 8.72 -7.35
CA GLU A 6 7.36 8.33 -6.12
C GLU A 6 6.39 7.65 -5.13
N PRO A 7 6.79 6.56 -4.46
CA PRO A 7 5.96 5.90 -3.46
C PRO A 7 5.58 6.84 -2.32
N LEU A 8 4.34 6.71 -1.84
CA LEU A 8 3.94 7.35 -0.59
C LEU A 8 4.74 6.75 0.56
N PRO A 9 5.58 7.53 1.26
CA PRO A 9 6.40 7.02 2.33
C PRO A 9 5.56 6.72 3.57
N ARG A 10 6.07 5.82 4.42
CA ARG A 10 5.53 5.62 5.76
C ARG A 10 5.71 6.89 6.59
N GLY A 11 4.67 7.28 7.34
CA GLY A 11 4.70 8.41 8.27
C GLY A 11 4.64 7.98 9.74
N ASP A 12 4.42 8.96 10.61
CA ASP A 12 4.13 8.77 12.04
C ASP A 12 2.62 8.84 12.35
N ASP A 13 1.79 8.54 11.34
CA ASP A 13 0.34 8.58 11.41
C ASP A 13 -0.28 7.17 11.49
N ASP A 14 -1.60 7.12 11.74
CA ASP A 14 -2.35 5.86 11.78
C ASP A 14 -2.72 5.31 10.39
N MET A 15 -2.28 5.99 9.33
CA MET A 15 -2.43 5.62 7.92
C MET A 15 -1.36 4.64 7.46
N SER A 16 -0.20 4.73 8.10
CA SER A 16 1.00 3.98 7.78
C SER A 16 0.75 2.47 7.77
N LEU A 17 1.28 1.79 6.75
CA LEU A 17 1.25 0.34 6.69
C LEU A 17 2.15 -0.27 7.79
N PRO A 18 1.95 -1.55 8.15
CA PRO A 18 2.86 -2.23 9.07
C PRO A 18 4.32 -2.16 8.59
N GLU A 19 5.26 -2.16 9.52
CA GLU A 19 6.69 -2.05 9.19
C GLU A 19 7.13 -3.14 8.20
N GLY A 20 7.87 -2.73 7.17
CA GLY A 20 8.33 -3.61 6.10
C GLY A 20 7.22 -4.12 5.17
N LYS A 21 6.01 -3.54 5.23
CA LYS A 21 4.90 -3.83 4.31
C LYS A 21 4.64 -2.68 3.37
N THR A 22 4.25 -3.06 2.16
CA THR A 22 3.87 -2.13 1.09
C THR A 22 2.44 -2.43 0.64
N CYS A 23 1.88 -1.56 -0.19
CA CYS A 23 0.57 -1.76 -0.79
C CYS A 23 0.53 -3.09 -1.57
N ALA A 24 1.66 -3.56 -2.12
CA ALA A 24 1.79 -4.88 -2.75
C ALA A 24 1.42 -6.04 -1.84
N ASP A 25 1.62 -5.91 -0.53
CA ASP A 25 1.26 -6.91 0.47
C ASP A 25 -0.24 -6.87 0.85
N CYS A 26 -0.97 -5.83 0.44
CA CYS A 26 -2.37 -5.64 0.79
C CYS A 26 -3.32 -6.34 -0.21
N THR A 27 -4.36 -7.03 0.28
CA THR A 27 -5.41 -7.64 -0.56
C THR A 27 -6.13 -6.62 -1.46
N HIS A 28 -6.14 -5.35 -1.07
CA HIS A 28 -6.81 -4.27 -1.80
C HIS A 28 -5.94 -3.59 -2.87
N CYS A 29 -4.65 -3.92 -2.96
CA CYS A 29 -3.68 -3.26 -3.86
C CYS A 29 -4.23 -3.01 -5.27
N ARG A 30 -4.73 -4.08 -5.92
CA ARG A 30 -5.27 -4.00 -7.29
C ARG A 30 -6.42 -3.02 -7.42
N ARG A 31 -7.34 -2.99 -6.45
CA ARG A 31 -8.46 -2.06 -6.44
C ARG A 31 -7.97 -0.63 -6.23
N CYS A 32 -7.06 -0.44 -5.27
CA CYS A 32 -6.50 0.87 -4.95
C CYS A 32 -5.72 1.49 -6.12
N THR A 33 -4.94 0.69 -6.84
CA THR A 33 -4.24 1.13 -8.06
C THR A 33 -5.20 1.53 -9.17
N LEU A 34 -6.27 0.76 -9.39
CA LEU A 34 -7.23 1.04 -10.47
C LEU A 34 -8.14 2.24 -10.17
N MET A 35 -8.53 2.44 -8.91
CA MET A 35 -9.51 3.47 -8.54
C MET A 35 -8.89 4.76 -8.03
N PHE A 36 -7.77 4.68 -7.30
CA PHE A 36 -7.17 5.81 -6.60
C PHE A 36 -5.76 6.14 -7.10
N GLY A 37 -5.22 5.34 -8.03
CA GLY A 37 -3.87 5.59 -8.59
C GLY A 37 -2.74 5.30 -7.61
N HIS A 38 -2.98 4.50 -6.57
CA HIS A 38 -1.94 3.98 -5.69
C HIS A 38 -0.98 3.06 -6.45
N ILE A 39 0.28 3.01 -6.02
CA ILE A 39 1.26 2.10 -6.58
C ILE A 39 1.61 1.00 -5.58
N PRO A 40 2.03 -0.20 -6.04
CA PRO A 40 2.35 -1.31 -5.13
C PRO A 40 3.45 -0.99 -4.11
N ALA A 41 4.32 -0.02 -4.42
CA ALA A 41 5.40 0.42 -3.55
C ALA A 41 4.97 1.37 -2.41
N ASP A 42 3.72 1.85 -2.40
CA ASP A 42 3.24 2.75 -1.34
C ASP A 42 3.34 2.09 0.04
N GLU A 43 3.83 2.83 1.04
CA GLU A 43 4.00 2.39 2.43
C GLU A 43 2.98 3.04 3.38
N SER A 44 2.04 3.80 2.83
CA SER A 44 0.93 4.43 3.57
C SER A 44 -0.41 4.20 2.86
N CYS A 45 -1.49 4.21 3.64
CA CYS A 45 -2.86 4.10 3.17
C CYS A 45 -3.49 5.49 2.99
N ASP A 46 -4.52 5.61 2.15
CA ASP A 46 -5.36 6.82 2.08
C ASP A 46 -6.50 6.81 3.13
N TRP A 47 -6.62 5.76 3.95
CA TRP A 47 -7.65 5.61 5.00
C TRP A 47 -7.10 5.68 6.43
N SER A 48 -7.74 6.47 7.29
CA SER A 48 -7.47 6.58 8.75
C SER A 48 -8.53 5.81 9.54
N PRO A 49 -8.16 4.80 10.37
CA PRO A 49 -6.84 4.16 10.42
C PRO A 49 -6.62 3.29 9.17
N SER A 50 -5.36 2.92 8.94
CA SER A 50 -4.91 2.08 7.83
C SER A 50 -5.78 0.84 7.69
N ARG A 51 -6.37 0.64 6.51
CA ARG A 51 -7.21 -0.53 6.19
C ARG A 51 -6.40 -1.69 5.62
N PHE A 52 -5.11 -1.75 5.93
CA PHE A 52 -4.23 -2.81 5.47
C PHE A 52 -4.78 -4.19 5.87
N THR A 53 -4.97 -5.04 4.87
CA THR A 53 -5.30 -6.45 5.08
C THR A 53 -4.27 -7.28 4.32
N PRO A 54 -3.41 -8.06 4.99
CA PRO A 54 -2.35 -8.81 4.33
C PRO A 54 -2.93 -9.84 3.37
N LYS A 55 -2.33 -9.98 2.19
CA LYS A 55 -2.60 -11.11 1.29
C LYS A 55 -2.27 -12.40 2.02
N ALA A 56 -3.11 -13.42 1.85
CA ALA A 56 -2.79 -14.76 2.32
C ALA A 56 -1.45 -15.17 1.68
N GLN A 57 -0.41 -15.36 2.50
CA GLN A 57 0.83 -15.92 2.01
C GLN A 57 0.55 -17.34 1.56
N ALA A 58 0.83 -17.65 0.29
CA ALA A 58 0.80 -19.01 -0.18
C ALA A 58 1.93 -19.76 0.52
N THR A 59 1.61 -20.51 1.57
CA THR A 59 2.51 -21.53 2.10
C THR A 59 2.64 -22.62 1.05
N ALA A 60 3.84 -22.71 0.46
CA ALA A 60 4.24 -23.78 -0.46
C ALA A 60 4.46 -25.10 0.30
#